data_AF-A0A2S1QW27-F1
#
_entry.id   AF-A0A2S1QW27-F1
#
_cell.length_a   1.000
_cell.length_b   1.000
_cell.length_c   1.000
_cell.angle_alpha   90.00
_cell.angle_beta   90.00
_cell.angle_gamma   90.00
#
_symmetry.space_group_name_H-M   'P 1'
#
loop_
_entity.id
_entity.type
_entity.pdbx_description
1 polymer ?
#
loop_
_entity_poly.entity_id
_entity_poly.type
_entity_poly.pdbx_seq_one_letter_code
_entity_poly.pdbx_strand_id
1 'polypeptide(L)'
;MRYTCKIWATTVAISPLIILILIPNFFNGNDWVLYAITMYLFIVMFGAVLSLPAIAIFYYLNIYLKKYLSGVARKIILSIYTFLSVYFTFVLSEFDIIPWWFAIYSFIMTGSLWLYDRQLKPVSE
;
A
#
# COMPACT_ATOMS: atom_id res chain seq x y z
N MET A 1 3.82 7.97 14.46
CA MET A 1 4.05 6.69 13.77
C MET A 1 2.83 5.76 13.71
N ARG A 2 2.05 5.57 14.79
CA ARG A 2 0.93 4.61 14.84
C ARG A 2 -0.03 4.65 13.63
N TYR A 3 -0.37 5.84 13.12
CA TYR A 3 -1.20 6.01 11.92
C TYR A 3 -0.54 5.44 10.66
N THR A 4 0.71 5.81 10.39
CA THR A 4 1.50 5.34 9.25
C THR A 4 1.74 3.83 9.31
N CYS A 5 2.02 3.27 10.49
CA CYS A 5 2.15 1.82 10.66
C CYS A 5 0.84 1.06 10.38
N LYS A 6 -0.32 1.64 10.72
CA LYS A 6 -1.62 1.03 10.41
C LYS A 6 -1.89 0.99 8.92
N ILE A 7 -1.64 2.11 8.21
CA ILE A 7 -1.75 2.16 6.75
C ILE A 7 -0.83 1.10 6.13
N TRP A 8 0.44 1.09 6.53
CA TRP A 8 1.43 0.14 6.03
C TRP A 8 1.02 -1.32 6.24
N ALA A 9 0.70 -1.69 7.48
CA ALA A 9 0.32 -3.05 7.81
C ALA A 9 -0.94 -3.49 7.04
N THR A 10 -1.89 -2.58 6.83
CA THR A 10 -3.10 -2.86 6.05
C THR A 10 -2.77 -3.11 4.59
N THR A 11 -1.92 -2.28 3.98
CA THR A 11 -1.47 -2.49 2.58
C THR A 11 -0.67 -3.78 2.43
N VAL A 12 0.26 -4.07 3.35
CA VAL A 12 1.09 -5.29 3.30
C VAL A 12 0.25 -6.55 3.53
N ALA A 13 -0.78 -6.50 4.37
CA ALA A 13 -1.62 -7.67 4.65
C ALA A 13 -2.70 -7.89 3.59
N ILE A 14 -3.40 -6.83 3.15
CA ILE A 14 -4.59 -6.96 2.31
C ILE A 14 -4.23 -7.11 0.83
N SER A 15 -3.23 -6.38 0.33
CA SER A 15 -2.89 -6.43 -1.11
C SER A 15 -2.54 -7.84 -1.57
N PRO A 16 -1.71 -8.62 -0.84
CA PRO A 16 -1.39 -9.99 -1.23
C PRO A 16 -2.61 -10.92 -1.17
N LEU A 17 -3.54 -10.71 -0.22
CA LEU A 17 -4.76 -11.54 -0.12
C LEU A 17 -5.66 -11.36 -1.34
N ILE A 18 -5.83 -10.13 -1.83
CA ILE A 18 -6.59 -9.88 -3.06
C ILE A 18 -5.89 -10.54 -4.25
N ILE A 19 -4.57 -10.47 -4.31
CA ILE A 19 -3.78 -11.15 -5.34
C ILE A 19 -4.00 -12.67 -5.28
N LEU A 20 -3.98 -13.27 -4.09
CA LEU A 20 -4.19 -14.71 -3.90
C LEU A 20 -5.60 -15.18 -4.29
N ILE A 21 -6.61 -14.31 -4.23
CA ILE A 21 -7.97 -14.61 -4.72
C ILE A 21 -8.04 -14.56 -6.25
N LEU A 22 -7.23 -13.73 -6.90
CA LEU A 22 -7.26 -13.52 -8.35
C LEU A 22 -6.38 -14.52 -9.12
N ILE A 23 -5.29 -14.99 -8.51
CA ILE A 23 -4.32 -15.94 -9.09
C ILE A 23 -4.87 -17.35 -9.44
N PRO A 24 -5.78 -17.98 -8.67
CA PRO A 24 -6.21 -19.37 -8.89
C PRO A 24 -6.82 -19.61 -10.27
N ASN A 25 -7.35 -18.56 -10.91
CA ASN A 25 -7.88 -18.64 -12.28
C ASN A 25 -6.80 -18.88 -13.35
N PHE A 26 -5.52 -18.80 -13.01
CA PHE A 26 -4.40 -18.91 -13.95
C PHE A 26 -3.60 -20.22 -13.84
N PHE A 27 -3.84 -21.04 -12.82
CA PHE A 27 -3.07 -22.28 -12.58
C PHE A 27 -3.97 -23.51 -12.57
N ASN A 28 -3.73 -24.45 -13.49
CA ASN A 28 -4.36 -25.78 -13.52
C ASN A 28 -3.37 -26.84 -13.02
N GLY A 29 -3.72 -27.60 -11.99
CA GLY A 29 -2.93 -28.73 -11.47
C GLY A 29 -3.30 -29.12 -10.04
N ASN A 30 -2.61 -30.08 -9.42
CA ASN A 30 -2.79 -30.45 -8.00
C ASN A 30 -1.65 -29.93 -7.08
N ASP A 31 -0.48 -29.60 -7.64
CA ASP A 31 0.70 -29.15 -6.88
C ASP A 31 0.81 -27.62 -6.72
N TRP A 32 -0.16 -26.87 -7.26
CA TRP A 32 -0.14 -25.39 -7.27
C TRP A 32 -0.33 -24.78 -5.88
N VAL A 33 -0.94 -25.48 -4.92
CA VAL A 33 -1.28 -24.88 -3.62
C VAL A 33 -0.01 -24.54 -2.84
N LEU A 34 0.96 -25.46 -2.76
CA LEU A 34 2.21 -25.22 -2.05
C LEU A 34 3.07 -24.16 -2.74
N TYR A 35 3.08 -24.16 -4.08
CA TYR A 35 3.77 -23.15 -4.88
C TYR A 35 3.14 -21.76 -4.71
N ALA A 36 1.81 -21.67 -4.75
CA ALA A 36 1.06 -20.44 -4.55
C ALA A 36 1.27 -19.87 -3.14
N ILE A 37 1.28 -20.72 -2.10
CA ILE A 37 1.57 -20.29 -0.73
C ILE A 37 2.99 -19.77 -0.60
N THR A 38 3.97 -20.46 -1.20
CA THR A 38 5.38 -20.05 -1.14
C THR A 38 5.61 -18.73 -1.89
N MET A 39 5.04 -18.60 -3.09
CA MET A 39 5.05 -17.38 -3.87
C MET A 39 4.37 -16.22 -3.14
N TYR A 40 3.23 -16.49 -2.49
CA TYR A 40 2.51 -15.52 -1.67
C TYR A 40 3.37 -15.00 -0.52
N LEU A 41 3.98 -15.91 0.26
CA LEU A 41 4.85 -15.53 1.38
C LEU A 41 6.03 -14.68 0.89
N PHE A 42 6.62 -15.04 -0.25
CA PHE A 42 7.70 -14.27 -0.85
C PHE A 42 7.24 -12.86 -1.24
N ILE A 43 6.09 -12.72 -1.93
CA ILE A 43 5.54 -11.42 -2.34
C ILE A 43 5.22 -10.54 -1.13
N VAL A 44 4.62 -11.11 -0.08
CA VAL A 44 4.31 -10.39 1.16
C VAL A 44 5.60 -9.86 1.80
N MET A 45 6.60 -10.73 2.01
CA MET A 45 7.84 -10.34 2.67
C MET A 45 8.64 -9.35 1.84
N PHE A 46 8.80 -9.62 0.54
CA PHE A 46 9.56 -8.79 -0.38
C PHE A 46 8.89 -7.41 -0.53
N GLY A 47 7.57 -7.37 -0.75
CA GLY A 47 6.80 -6.13 -0.81
C GLY A 47 6.81 -5.35 0.50
N ALA A 48 6.76 -6.03 1.65
CA ALA A 48 6.86 -5.39 2.96
C ALA A 48 8.20 -4.66 3.13
N VAL A 49 9.31 -5.33 2.80
CA VAL A 49 10.65 -4.74 2.93
C VAL A 49 10.85 -3.59 1.95
N LEU A 50 10.50 -3.78 0.67
CA LEU A 50 10.68 -2.76 -0.36
C LEU A 50 9.81 -1.52 -0.13
N SER A 51 8.69 -1.64 0.57
CA SER A 51 7.83 -0.50 0.88
C SER A 51 8.34 0.37 2.04
N LEU A 52 9.31 -0.09 2.85
CA LEU A 52 9.81 0.66 4.01
C LEU A 52 10.29 2.10 3.68
N PRO A 53 11.06 2.35 2.61
CA PRO A 53 11.48 3.70 2.25
C PRO A 53 10.30 4.62 1.91
N ALA A 54 9.32 4.12 1.15
CA ALA A 54 8.11 4.86 0.81
C ALA A 54 7.29 5.21 2.06
N ILE A 55 7.20 4.28 3.02
CA ILE A 55 6.50 4.51 4.29
C ILE A 55 7.23 5.54 5.16
N ALA A 56 8.56 5.52 5.15
CA ALA A 56 9.35 6.52 5.87
C ALA A 56 9.10 7.93 5.30
N ILE A 57 9.17 8.09 3.97
CA ILE A 57 8.90 9.36 3.30
C ILE A 57 7.45 9.80 3.56
N PHE A 58 6.48 8.88 3.46
CA PHE A 58 5.09 9.14 3.81
C PHE A 58 4.94 9.71 5.23
N TYR A 59 5.64 9.11 6.20
CA TYR A 59 5.61 9.56 7.58
C TYR A 59 6.14 10.99 7.74
N TYR A 60 7.31 11.28 7.15
CA TYR A 60 7.90 12.62 7.20
C TYR A 60 7.03 13.66 6.49
N LEU A 61 6.49 13.31 5.32
CA LEU A 61 5.57 14.16 4.57
C LEU A 61 4.30 14.47 5.39
N ASN A 62 3.72 13.47 6.06
CA ASN A 62 2.56 13.68 6.92
C ASN A 62 2.85 14.62 8.10
N ILE A 63 4.02 14.49 8.75
CA ILE A 63 4.44 15.41 9.82
C ILE A 63 4.59 16.82 9.29
N TYR A 64 5.27 16.97 8.16
CA TYR A 64 5.50 18.28 7.55
C TYR A 64 4.19 18.96 7.19
N LEU A 65 3.31 18.27 6.44
CA LEU A 65 2.02 18.81 6.01
C LEU A 65 1.08 19.09 7.18
N LYS A 66 1.18 18.36 8.30
CA LYS A 66 0.39 18.64 9.51
C LYS A 66 0.62 20.06 10.06
N LYS A 67 1.79 20.66 9.81
CA LYS A 67 2.10 22.03 10.28
C LYS A 67 1.39 23.11 9.45
N TYR A 68 0.98 22.81 8.22
CA TYR A 68 0.53 23.82 7.26
C TYR A 68 -0.88 23.58 6.72
N LEU A 69 -1.42 22.35 6.80
CA LEU A 69 -2.66 21.97 6.13
C LEU A 69 -3.66 21.32 7.09
N SER A 70 -4.94 21.59 6.79
CA SER A 70 -6.08 20.90 7.41
C SER A 70 -6.14 19.42 7.02
N GLY A 71 -6.91 18.63 7.77
CA GLY A 71 -6.95 17.17 7.63
C GLY A 71 -7.25 16.67 6.22
N VAL A 72 -8.22 17.28 5.53
CA VAL A 72 -8.64 16.87 4.17
C VAL A 72 -7.61 17.25 3.12
N ALA A 73 -7.12 18.50 3.13
CA ALA A 73 -6.10 18.95 2.17
C ALA A 73 -4.82 18.11 2.28
N ARG A 74 -4.40 17.81 3.52
CA ARG A 74 -3.27 16.90 3.78
C ARG A 74 -3.52 15.50 3.22
N LYS A 75 -4.73 14.94 3.37
CA LYS A 75 -5.06 13.61 2.85
C LYS A 75 -5.01 13.53 1.33
N ILE A 76 -5.45 14.57 0.63
CA ILE A 76 -5.37 14.62 -0.83
C ILE A 76 -3.91 14.54 -1.27
N ILE A 77 -3.02 15.35 -0.68
CA ILE A 77 -1.59 15.32 -1.01
C ILE A 77 -0.96 13.97 -0.67
N LEU A 78 -1.27 13.41 0.51
CA LEU A 78 -0.78 12.09 0.89
C LEU A 78 -1.31 10.98 -0.04
N SER A 79 -2.54 11.10 -0.56
CA SER A 79 -3.11 10.17 -1.55
C SER A 79 -2.36 10.25 -2.88
N ILE A 80 -2.09 11.47 -3.37
CA ILE A 80 -1.30 11.70 -4.60
C ILE A 80 0.11 11.12 -4.43
N TYR A 81 0.78 11.42 -3.32
CA TYR A 81 2.08 10.84 -3.00
C TYR A 81 2.04 9.31 -3.02
N THR A 82 1.04 8.72 -2.38
CA THR A 82 0.87 7.27 -2.30
C THR A 82 0.72 6.66 -3.69
N PHE A 83 -0.17 7.23 -4.51
CA PHE A 83 -0.40 6.79 -5.88
C PHE A 83 0.88 6.89 -6.73
N LEU A 84 1.58 8.02 -6.67
CA LEU A 84 2.84 8.22 -7.39
C LEU A 84 3.92 7.26 -6.91
N SER A 85 4.05 7.05 -5.59
CA SER A 85 5.04 6.13 -5.04
C SER A 85 4.83 4.72 -5.56
N VAL A 86 3.59 4.22 -5.54
CA VAL A 86 3.27 2.89 -6.08
C VAL A 86 3.52 2.87 -7.60
N TYR A 87 3.10 3.92 -8.33
CA TYR A 87 3.30 4.03 -9.78
C TYR A 87 4.77 3.96 -10.17
N PHE A 88 5.62 4.78 -9.56
CA PHE A 88 7.06 4.78 -9.83
C PHE A 88 7.71 3.44 -9.48
N THR A 89 7.30 2.78 -8.39
CA THR A 89 7.80 1.44 -8.07
C THR A 89 7.47 0.45 -9.18
N PHE A 90 6.27 0.47 -9.75
CA PHE A 90 5.93 -0.43 -10.85
C PHE A 90 6.61 -0.06 -12.17
N VAL A 91 6.68 1.23 -12.52
CA VAL A 91 7.34 1.71 -13.74
C VAL A 91 8.84 1.42 -13.74
N LEU A 92 9.52 1.62 -12.61
CA LEU A 92 10.97 1.44 -12.51
C LEU A 92 11.40 -0.02 -12.41
N SER A 93 10.52 -0.91 -11.95
CA SER A 93 10.93 -2.28 -11.68
C SER A 93 10.96 -3.18 -12.92
N GLU A 94 10.68 -2.64 -14.13
CA GLU A 94 10.53 -3.38 -15.41
C GLU A 94 9.69 -4.65 -15.29
N PHE A 95 8.90 -4.74 -14.23
CA PHE A 95 8.01 -5.83 -14.02
C PHE A 95 6.88 -5.59 -15.02
N ASP A 96 6.79 -6.44 -16.05
CA ASP A 96 5.58 -6.65 -16.87
C ASP A 96 4.41 -7.19 -16.02
N ILE A 97 4.35 -6.79 -14.75
CA ILE A 97 3.28 -7.06 -13.83
C ILE A 97 2.05 -6.34 -14.35
N ILE A 98 1.10 -7.17 -14.78
CA ILE A 98 -0.33 -6.98 -14.89
C ILE A 98 -0.79 -5.59 -14.35
N PRO A 99 -1.27 -4.68 -15.24
CA PRO A 99 -1.68 -3.30 -14.89
C PRO A 99 -2.64 -3.19 -13.69
N TRP A 100 -3.39 -4.26 -13.41
CA TRP A 100 -4.34 -4.35 -12.31
C TRP A 100 -3.68 -4.40 -10.91
N TRP A 101 -2.43 -4.85 -10.77
CA TRP A 101 -1.73 -4.89 -9.47
C TRP A 101 -1.44 -3.49 -8.92
N PHE A 102 -0.99 -2.59 -9.78
CA PHE A 102 -0.82 -1.17 -9.46
C PHE A 102 -2.12 -0.57 -8.92
N ALA A 103 -3.25 -0.86 -9.58
CA ALA A 103 -4.55 -0.35 -9.19
C ALA A 103 -4.99 -0.88 -7.81
N ILE A 104 -4.81 -2.17 -7.55
CA ILE A 104 -5.15 -2.80 -6.26
C ILE A 104 -4.32 -2.21 -5.11
N TYR A 105 -2.99 -2.12 -5.28
CA TYR A 105 -2.11 -1.54 -4.25
C TYR A 105 -2.45 -0.07 -3.97
N SER A 106 -2.65 0.72 -5.03
CA SER A 106 -3.01 2.13 -4.90
C SER A 106 -4.36 2.32 -4.23
N PHE A 107 -5.34 1.48 -4.54
CA PHE A 107 -6.67 1.53 -3.95
C PHE A 107 -6.65 1.18 -2.46
N ILE A 108 -5.93 0.11 -2.06
CA ILE A 108 -5.85 -0.29 -0.64
C ILE A 108 -5.09 0.76 0.18
N MET A 109 -3.98 1.28 -0.34
CA MET A 109 -3.17 2.25 0.40
C MET A 109 -3.88 3.61 0.52
N THR A 110 -4.58 4.03 -0.53
CA THR A 110 -5.43 5.22 -0.47
C THR A 110 -6.66 4.97 0.42
N GLY A 111 -7.37 3.86 0.24
CA GLY A 111 -8.53 3.51 1.06
C GLY A 111 -8.20 3.44 2.55
N SER A 112 -7.06 2.86 2.93
CA SER A 112 -6.61 2.82 4.33
C SER A 112 -6.30 4.21 4.90
N LEU A 113 -5.72 5.13 4.11
CA LEU A 113 -5.58 6.55 4.49
C LEU A 113 -6.94 7.18 4.85
N TRP A 114 -7.96 6.90 4.06
CA TRP A 114 -9.29 7.46 4.27
C TRP A 114 -10.05 6.77 5.40
N LEU A 115 -9.88 5.45 5.60
CA LEU A 115 -10.51 4.69 6.68
C LEU A 115 -9.98 5.06 8.07
N TYR A 116 -8.69 5.36 8.19
CA TYR A 116 -8.08 5.73 9.48
C TYR A 116 -8.28 7.22 9.88
N ASP A 117 -9.24 7.91 9.26
CA ASP A 117 -9.59 9.33 9.44
C ASP A 117 -9.69 9.80 10.90
N ARG A 118 -10.17 8.93 11.80
CA ARG A 118 -10.46 9.29 13.19
C ARG A 118 -9.23 9.71 14.02
N GLN A 119 -8.00 9.57 13.51
CA GLN A 119 -6.77 10.02 14.19
C GLN A 119 -6.18 11.33 13.65
N LEU A 120 -6.84 11.95 12.67
CA LEU A 120 -6.39 13.19 12.04
C LEU A 120 -7.19 14.42 12.48
N LYS A 121 -8.04 14.29 13.52
CA LYS A 121 -8.71 15.43 14.15
C LYS A 121 -7.65 16.51 14.46
N PRO A 122 -7.94 17.79 14.15
CA PRO A 122 -7.08 18.88 14.60
C PRO A 122 -6.88 18.73 16.11
N VAL A 123 -5.68 19.06 16.58
CA VAL A 123 -5.54 19.42 17.99
C VAL A 123 -6.49 20.60 18.14
N SER A 124 -7.63 20.37 18.79
CA SER A 124 -8.57 21.45 19.11
C SER A 124 -7.79 22.52 19.86
N GLU A 125 -7.98 23.77 19.43
CA GLU A 125 -7.58 24.98 20.17
C GLU A 125 -8.02 24.91 21.64
#